data_AF-A0A5E4IU03-F1
#
_entry.id   AF-A0A5E4IU03-F1
#
_cell.length_a   1.000
_cell.length_b   1.000
_cell.length_c   1.000
_cell.angle_alpha   90.00
_cell.angle_beta   90.00
_cell.angle_gamma   90.00
#
_symmetry.space_group_name_H-M   'P 1'
#
loop_
_entity.id
_entity.type
_entity.pdbx_description
1 polymer ?
#
loop_
_entity_poly.entity_id
_entity_poly.type
_entity_poly.pdbx_seq_one_letter_code
_entity_poly.pdbx_strand_id
1 'polypeptide(L)'
;MDRQASSETCVHRSIYQSTPARAVIHTHSPFAVALSLLERDVVEPLDSEGIIFLGPLPVVEGRFGSDDLAAAVSSAMQSHNACIARGHGVFAAGGSLSEAFALACMAEHSAKVRYLVKAYPSRERV
;
A
#
# COMPACT_ATOMS: atom_id res chain seq x y z
N MET A 1 1.48 26.15 8.36
CA MET A 1 2.43 25.45 9.24
C MET A 1 3.18 24.32 8.54
N ASP A 2 2.84 23.95 7.31
CA ASP A 2 3.35 22.71 6.68
C ASP A 2 4.60 22.90 5.80
N ARG A 3 5.27 24.06 5.86
CA ARG A 3 6.28 24.46 4.86
C ARG A 3 7.54 23.57 4.81
N GLN A 4 7.83 22.85 5.90
CA GLN A 4 8.95 21.90 6.00
C GLN A 4 8.47 20.44 6.17
N ALA A 5 7.15 20.20 6.16
CA ALA A 5 6.61 18.86 6.28
C ALA A 5 6.72 18.12 4.93
N SER A 6 6.51 16.80 4.96
CA SER A 6 6.43 16.00 3.73
C SER A 6 5.36 16.57 2.77
N SER A 7 5.60 16.48 1.46
CA SER A 7 4.60 16.82 0.44
C SER A 7 3.33 15.97 0.54
N GLU A 8 3.40 14.79 1.15
CA GLU A 8 2.28 13.87 1.38
C GLU A 8 1.56 14.12 2.72
N THR A 9 1.83 15.24 3.39
CA THR A 9 1.23 15.55 4.70
C THR A 9 -0.30 15.58 4.66
N CYS A 10 -0.90 16.00 3.53
CA CYS A 10 -2.36 15.95 3.35
C CYS A 10 -2.91 14.51 3.41
N VAL A 11 -2.22 13.56 2.77
CA VAL A 11 -2.61 12.14 2.75
C VAL A 11 -2.51 11.54 4.14
N HIS A 12 -1.38 11.73 4.84
CA HIS A 12 -1.23 11.28 6.22
C HIS A 12 -2.31 11.84 7.15
N ARG A 13 -2.61 13.15 7.04
CA ARG A 13 -3.66 13.80 7.83
C ARG A 13 -5.04 13.20 7.56
N SER A 14 -5.37 12.96 6.28
CA SER A 14 -6.63 12.35 5.87
C SER A 14 -6.79 10.93 6.44
N ILE A 15 -5.73 10.12 6.44
CA ILE A 15 -5.72 8.78 7.05
C ILE A 15 -5.98 8.87 8.56
N TYR A 16 -5.27 9.73 9.28
CA TYR A 16 -5.49 9.90 10.74
C TYR A 16 -6.89 10.40 11.08
N GLN A 17 -7.52 11.19 10.21
CA GLN A 17 -8.88 11.69 10.42
C GLN A 17 -9.95 10.64 10.13
N SER A 18 -9.67 9.69 9.23
CA SER A 18 -10.67 8.74 8.72
C SER A 18 -10.54 7.34 9.32
N THR A 19 -9.48 7.07 10.09
CA THR A 19 -9.15 5.74 10.61
C THR A 19 -8.68 5.83 12.06
N PRO A 20 -8.72 4.73 12.84
CA PRO A 20 -8.14 4.69 14.19
C PRO A 20 -6.60 4.58 14.19
N ALA A 21 -5.93 4.81 13.05
CA ALA A 21 -4.49 4.68 12.92
C ALA A 21 -3.73 5.57 13.91
N ARG A 22 -2.64 5.03 14.45
CA ARG A 22 -1.73 5.76 15.35
C ARG A 22 -0.35 5.97 14.74
N ALA A 23 -0.05 5.26 13.65
CA ALA A 23 1.12 5.49 12.81
C ALA A 23 0.77 5.19 11.35
N VAL A 24 1.39 5.95 10.44
CA VAL A 24 1.27 5.77 8.99
C VAL A 24 2.67 5.80 8.39
N ILE A 25 2.98 4.83 7.53
CA ILE A 25 4.22 4.77 6.75
C ILE A 25 3.86 4.83 5.27
N HIS A 26 4.63 5.63 4.54
CA HIS A 26 4.59 5.72 3.09
C HIS A 26 5.94 5.28 2.51
N THR A 27 5.93 4.42 1.49
CA THR A 27 7.15 3.93 0.83
C THR A 27 6.97 3.84 -0.68
N HIS A 28 8.07 4.02 -1.42
CA HIS A 28 8.12 3.76 -2.87
C HIS A 28 8.61 2.34 -3.15
N SER A 29 7.88 1.36 -2.59
CA SER A 29 8.15 -0.08 -2.68
C SER A 29 8.13 -0.57 -4.14
N PRO A 30 9.27 -0.95 -4.76
CA PRO A 30 9.36 -1.15 -6.21
C PRO A 30 8.45 -2.24 -6.78
N PHE A 31 8.29 -3.38 -6.10
CA PHE A 31 7.42 -4.44 -6.60
C PHE A 31 5.94 -4.08 -6.44
N ALA A 32 5.56 -3.41 -5.35
CA ALA A 32 4.21 -2.88 -5.18
C ALA A 32 3.87 -1.83 -6.26
N VAL A 33 4.80 -0.91 -6.54
CA VAL A 33 4.66 0.08 -7.61
C VAL A 33 4.53 -0.61 -8.97
N ALA A 34 5.40 -1.57 -9.30
CA ALA A 34 5.34 -2.30 -10.56
C ALA A 34 4.01 -3.03 -10.74
N LEU A 35 3.55 -3.76 -9.72
CA LEU A 35 2.25 -4.45 -9.78
C LEU A 35 1.08 -3.50 -9.87
N SER A 36 1.13 -2.33 -9.20
CA SER A 36 0.09 -1.32 -9.35
C SER A 36 -0.05 -0.82 -10.79
N LEU A 37 1.00 -0.91 -11.62
CA LEU A 37 0.93 -0.54 -13.04
C LEU A 37 0.43 -1.69 -13.93
N LEU A 38 0.52 -2.94 -13.45
CA LEU A 38 0.15 -4.14 -14.19
C LEU A 38 -1.26 -4.65 -13.84
N GLU A 39 -1.70 -4.45 -12.60
CA GLU A 39 -3.00 -4.87 -12.07
C GLU A 39 -3.99 -3.69 -12.12
N ARG A 40 -5.29 -3.97 -12.26
CA ARG A 40 -6.31 -2.91 -12.30
C ARG A 40 -6.61 -2.35 -10.91
N ASP A 41 -7.31 -3.11 -10.07
CA ASP A 41 -7.96 -2.51 -8.90
C ASP A 41 -7.36 -2.98 -7.57
N VAL A 42 -6.71 -4.15 -7.55
CA VAL A 42 -6.22 -4.78 -6.32
C VAL A 42 -4.99 -5.64 -6.58
N VAL A 43 -4.07 -5.65 -5.62
CA VAL A 43 -2.94 -6.60 -5.56
C VAL A 43 -3.21 -7.60 -4.44
N GLU A 44 -3.50 -8.84 -4.80
CA GLU A 44 -3.75 -9.92 -3.84
C GLU A 44 -2.44 -10.61 -3.44
N PRO A 45 -2.11 -10.71 -2.13
CA PRO A 45 -1.01 -11.53 -1.67
C PRO A 45 -1.16 -13.00 -2.08
N LEU A 46 -0.03 -13.66 -2.35
CA LEU A 46 0.02 -15.11 -2.63
C LEU A 46 0.77 -15.89 -1.55
N ASP A 47 1.61 -15.20 -0.77
CA ASP A 47 2.34 -15.74 0.35
C ASP A 47 1.47 -15.84 1.60
N SER A 48 1.80 -16.78 2.49
CA SER A 48 1.02 -17.07 3.69
C SER A 48 0.93 -15.88 4.64
N GLU A 49 1.99 -15.08 4.74
CA GLU A 49 2.04 -13.94 5.66
C GLU A 49 1.07 -12.84 5.20
N GLY A 50 1.17 -12.43 3.93
CA GLY A 50 0.26 -11.44 3.36
C GLY A 50 -1.20 -11.88 3.38
N ILE A 51 -1.50 -13.16 3.13
CA ILE A 51 -2.88 -13.68 3.20
C ILE A 51 -3.46 -13.57 4.61
N ILE A 52 -2.67 -13.86 5.65
CA ILE A 52 -3.17 -13.92 7.02
C ILE A 52 -3.20 -12.54 7.69
N PHE A 53 -2.18 -11.71 7.47
CA PHE A 53 -1.95 -10.51 8.27
C PHE A 53 -2.15 -9.19 7.51
N LEU A 54 -2.05 -9.19 6.17
CA LEU A 54 -2.15 -7.98 5.36
C LEU A 54 -3.51 -7.87 4.64
N GLY A 55 -3.91 -8.94 3.96
CA GLY A 55 -5.06 -8.97 3.08
C GLY A 55 -4.83 -8.31 1.71
N PRO A 56 -5.89 -8.16 0.90
CA PRO A 56 -5.83 -7.50 -0.39
C PRO A 56 -5.31 -6.05 -0.27
N LEU A 57 -4.51 -5.61 -1.23
CA LEU A 57 -4.02 -4.23 -1.32
C LEU A 57 -4.78 -3.47 -2.41
N PRO A 58 -5.74 -2.60 -2.07
CA PRO A 58 -6.43 -1.76 -3.05
C PRO A 58 -5.43 -0.88 -3.81
N VAL A 59 -5.61 -0.75 -5.12
CA VAL A 59 -4.87 0.19 -5.95
C VAL A 59 -5.74 1.43 -6.15
N VAL A 60 -5.26 2.58 -5.68
CA VAL A 60 -5.96 3.86 -5.77
C VAL A 60 -5.24 4.82 -6.71
N GLU A 61 -5.96 5.79 -7.25
CA GLU A 61 -5.44 6.81 -8.15
C GLU A 61 -5.60 8.20 -7.55
N GLY A 62 -4.74 9.12 -7.97
CA GLY A 62 -4.72 10.50 -7.52
C GLY A 62 -3.34 11.10 -7.73
N ARG A 63 -3.27 12.42 -7.80
CA ARG A 63 -1.99 13.12 -7.92
C ARG A 63 -1.27 13.14 -6.56
N PHE A 64 0.06 13.04 -6.56
CA PHE A 64 0.84 13.09 -5.33
C PHE A 64 0.66 14.45 -4.63
N GLY A 65 0.54 14.43 -3.30
CA GLY A 65 0.38 15.62 -2.47
C GLY A 65 -0.93 16.40 -2.68
N SER A 66 -1.97 15.81 -3.27
CA SER A 66 -3.27 16.47 -3.47
C SER A 66 -4.42 15.80 -2.73
N ASP A 67 -5.51 16.55 -2.58
CA ASP A 67 -6.66 16.16 -1.78
C ASP A 67 -7.45 14.99 -2.41
N ASP A 68 -7.37 14.81 -3.72
CA ASP A 68 -7.93 13.66 -4.45
C ASP A 68 -7.26 12.35 -3.99
N LEU A 69 -5.92 12.31 -3.97
CA LEU A 69 -5.18 11.16 -3.46
C LEU A 69 -5.44 10.95 -1.97
N ALA A 70 -5.48 12.04 -1.20
CA ALA A 70 -5.77 11.97 0.23
C ALA A 70 -7.14 11.35 0.52
N ALA A 71 -8.17 11.67 -0.27
CA ALA A 71 -9.50 11.09 -0.15
C ALA A 71 -9.54 9.63 -0.62
N ALA A 72 -8.88 9.30 -1.73
CA ALA A 72 -8.85 7.95 -2.27
C ALA A 72 -8.13 6.98 -1.31
N VAL A 73 -6.97 7.38 -0.80
CA VAL A 73 -6.18 6.59 0.17
C VAL A 73 -6.95 6.43 1.47
N SER A 74 -7.49 7.51 2.06
CA SER A 74 -8.20 7.39 3.35
C SER A 74 -9.48 6.58 3.23
N SER A 75 -10.20 6.65 2.11
CA SER A 75 -11.34 5.79 1.84
C SER A 75 -10.95 4.31 1.76
N ALA A 76 -9.87 3.98 1.06
CA ALA A 76 -9.39 2.59 0.99
C ALA A 76 -8.98 2.06 2.37
N MET A 77 -8.33 2.91 3.16
CA MET A 77 -7.77 2.55 4.48
C MET A 77 -8.81 2.45 5.60
N GLN A 78 -10.09 2.79 5.36
CA GLN A 78 -11.17 2.51 6.31
C GLN A 78 -11.44 1.00 6.48
N SER A 79 -11.10 0.18 5.48
CA SER A 79 -11.32 -1.27 5.51
C SER A 79 -10.04 -2.08 5.27
N HIS A 80 -8.91 -1.43 5.05
CA HIS A 80 -7.62 -2.07 4.77
C HIS A 80 -6.52 -1.38 5.56
N ASN A 81 -5.56 -2.15 6.07
CA ASN A 81 -4.42 -1.58 6.78
C ASN A 81 -3.33 -1.05 5.84
N ALA A 82 -3.41 -1.37 4.55
CA ALA A 82 -2.52 -0.82 3.53
C ALA A 82 -3.20 -0.72 2.16
N CYS A 83 -2.74 0.21 1.33
CA CYS A 83 -3.13 0.35 -0.07
C CYS A 83 -1.96 0.84 -0.92
N ILE A 84 -2.08 0.77 -2.24
CA ILE A 84 -1.06 1.22 -3.19
C ILE A 84 -1.62 2.39 -4.00
N ALA A 85 -0.96 3.54 -3.95
CA ALA A 85 -1.18 4.62 -4.91
C ALA A 85 -0.50 4.25 -6.24
N ARG A 86 -1.29 4.17 -7.32
CA ARG A 86 -0.83 3.66 -8.63
C ARG A 86 0.41 4.40 -9.11
N GLY A 87 1.46 3.65 -9.41
CA GLY A 87 2.73 4.21 -9.91
C GLY A 87 3.51 5.04 -8.89
N HIS A 88 3.01 5.18 -7.66
CA HIS A 88 3.59 6.05 -6.64
C HIS A 88 4.17 5.24 -5.47
N GLY A 89 3.35 4.50 -4.73
CA GLY A 89 3.85 3.77 -3.56
C GLY A 89 2.79 3.23 -2.63
N VAL A 90 3.23 2.63 -1.53
CA VAL A 90 2.38 2.03 -0.50
C VAL A 90 2.09 3.06 0.59
N PHE A 91 0.86 3.06 1.09
CA PHE A 91 0.51 3.63 2.39
C PHE A 91 0.08 2.49 3.31
N ALA A 92 0.68 2.40 4.49
CA ALA A 92 0.36 1.40 5.51
C ALA A 92 0.11 2.08 6.86
N ALA A 93 -0.92 1.65 7.59
CA ALA A 93 -1.30 2.20 8.88
C ALA A 93 -1.49 1.12 9.93
N GLY A 94 -1.11 1.45 11.16
CA GLY A 94 -1.27 0.56 12.32
C GLY A 94 -1.49 1.34 13.63
N GLY A 95 -1.75 0.60 14.71
CA GLY A 95 -1.83 1.11 16.07
C GLY A 95 -0.48 1.47 16.69
N SER A 96 0.63 1.16 16.02
CA SER A 96 1.99 1.56 16.38
C SER A 96 2.88 1.73 15.16
N LEU A 97 4.01 2.43 15.31
CA LEU A 97 4.99 2.56 14.23
C LEU A 97 5.55 1.20 13.79
N SER A 98 5.78 0.28 14.73
CA SER A 98 6.25 -1.07 14.45
C SER A 98 5.26 -1.87 13.61
N GLU A 99 3.97 -1.73 13.90
CA GLU A 99 2.91 -2.39 13.14
C GLU A 99 2.78 -1.81 11.73
N ALA A 100 2.77 -0.48 11.58
CA ALA A 100 2.75 0.18 10.28
C ALA A 100 4.00 -0.21 9.44
N PHE A 101 5.15 -0.37 10.09
CA PHE A 101 6.38 -0.81 9.45
C PHE A 101 6.29 -2.26 8.97
N ALA A 102 5.81 -3.16 9.82
CA ALA A 102 5.59 -4.56 9.44
C ALA A 102 4.63 -4.67 8.24
N LEU A 103 3.53 -3.91 8.24
CA LEU A 103 2.58 -3.87 7.12
C LEU A 103 3.20 -3.33 5.83
N ALA A 104 4.00 -2.27 5.88
CA ALA A 104 4.70 -1.74 4.71
C ALA A 104 5.71 -2.75 4.13
N CYS A 105 6.44 -3.46 5.00
CA CYS A 105 7.36 -4.52 4.59
C CYS A 105 6.63 -5.72 3.99
N MET A 106 5.54 -6.18 4.62
CA MET A 106 4.70 -7.27 4.12
C MET A 106 4.13 -6.92 2.75
N ALA A 107 3.64 -5.69 2.54
CA ALA A 107 3.10 -5.27 1.24
C ALA A 107 4.14 -5.39 0.12
N GLU A 108 5.39 -4.97 0.35
CA GLU A 108 6.45 -5.13 -0.64
C GLU A 108 6.88 -6.60 -0.81
N HIS A 109 6.92 -7.37 0.27
CA HIS A 109 7.24 -8.80 0.21
C HIS A 109 6.20 -9.56 -0.64
N SER A 110 4.92 -9.39 -0.33
CA SER A 110 3.82 -10.02 -1.05
C SER A 110 3.76 -9.59 -2.50
N ALA A 111 3.98 -8.31 -2.79
CA ALA A 111 4.08 -7.80 -4.15
C ALA A 111 5.25 -8.45 -4.90
N LYS A 112 6.42 -8.58 -4.27
CA LYS A 112 7.58 -9.25 -4.86
C LYS A 112 7.31 -10.72 -5.17
N VAL A 113 6.73 -11.47 -4.22
CA VAL A 113 6.37 -12.87 -4.43
C VAL A 113 5.42 -13.01 -5.62
N ARG A 114 4.35 -12.21 -5.66
CA ARG A 114 3.38 -12.24 -6.76
C ARG A 114 4.02 -11.90 -8.10
N TYR A 115 4.86 -10.87 -8.15
CA TYR A 115 5.58 -10.49 -9.36
C TYR A 115 6.47 -11.64 -9.86
N LEU A 116 7.24 -12.28 -8.96
CA LEU A 116 8.11 -13.40 -9.32
C LEU A 116 7.32 -14.61 -9.81
N VAL A 117 6.17 -14.92 -9.20
CA VAL A 117 5.27 -15.98 -9.67
C VAL A 117 4.72 -15.67 -11.07
N LYS A 118 4.32 -14.42 -11.33
CA LYS A 118 3.86 -14.00 -12.67
C LYS A 118 4.98 -14.01 -13.72
N ALA A 119 6.20 -13.63 -13.33
CA ALA A 119 7.35 -13.56 -14.23
C ALA A 119 7.95 -14.94 -14.53
N TYR A 120 7.77 -15.93 -13.64
CA TYR A 120 8.24 -17.28 -13.88
C TYR A 120 7.37 -17.97 -14.94
N PRO A 121 7.93 -18.41 -16.08
CA PRO A 121 7.18 -19.13 -17.09
C PRO A 121 6.58 -20.37 -16.46
N SER A 122 5.27 -20.57 -16.60
CA SER A 122 4.58 -21.76 -16.10
C SER A 122 5.14 -22.99 -16.81
N ARG A 123 6.20 -23.60 -16.25
CA ARG A 123 6.52 -24.98 -16.54
C ARG A 123 5.42 -25.80 -15.88
N GLU A 124 4.78 -26.69 -16.64
CA GLU A 124 3.84 -27.66 -16.09
C GLU A 124 4.44 -28.24 -14.81
N ARG A 125 3.69 -28.14 -13.71
CA ARG A 125 4.09 -28.76 -12.44
C ARG A 125 4.23 -30.26 -12.74
N VAL A 126 5.46 -30.75 -12.70
CA VAL A 126 5.77 -32.19 -12.75
C VAL A 126 5.14 -32.87 -11.53
#